data_AF-A0AAN7CQE7-F1
#
_entry.id   AF-A0AAN7CQE7-F1
#
_cell.length_a   1.000
_cell.length_b   1.000
_cell.length_c   1.000
_cell.angle_alpha   90.00
_cell.angle_beta   90.00
_cell.angle_gamma   90.00
#
_symmetry.space_group_name_H-M   'P 1'
#
loop_
_entity.id
_entity.type
_entity.pdbx_description
1 polymer ?
#
loop_
_entity_poly.entity_id
_entity_poly.type
_entity_poly.pdbx_seq_one_letter_code
_entity_poly.pdbx_strand_id
1 'polypeptide(L)'
;MDPRVRRLHIAREDHFVHSVQGTYPRLCRLSDGSILAGFTSFLPGGQRALTIVRSTDEARTFQSHGEVTRSFNDCDNLFLLELPTKVGAGTSTILAAFRNHDLDRNGAHTYFRITVCRSTDGGRTWSFLSQAFEKPAPFGLWEPFLGMGADGREVQLYFSMEIAMDDQDTMRVHSSDGGATWTTPRRVTGGGEALRDGMVGLAEARDCVRGSGALILVMETTRLGTFSVEAVVSFDDGHTFGRRQVVYEARKGRNAGAPQIAAFADGSVAVVFMTDEDEYGEPKWPRGAKIKAVFGTLMPDGRLLWSPAQVVGDAMCSWPGIMRIADDAAVAVYETSASIRGRILRVGT
;
A
#
# COMPACT_ATOMS: atom_id res chain seq x y z
N MET A 1 -27.63 7.56 -10.37
CA MET A 1 -26.15 7.41 -10.38
C MET A 1 -25.61 8.34 -11.44
N ASP A 2 -24.56 9.10 -11.16
CA ASP A 2 -23.88 9.91 -12.18
C ASP A 2 -23.30 8.96 -13.25
N PRO A 3 -23.61 9.11 -14.55
CA PRO A 3 -23.15 8.20 -15.60
C PRO A 3 -21.62 8.15 -15.74
N ARG A 4 -20.91 9.10 -15.13
CA ARG A 4 -19.43 9.13 -15.09
C ARG A 4 -18.86 8.18 -14.03
N VAL A 5 -19.66 7.73 -13.07
CA VAL A 5 -19.24 6.75 -12.05
C VAL A 5 -19.53 5.35 -12.60
N ARG A 6 -18.52 4.75 -13.25
CA ARG A 6 -18.61 3.38 -13.74
C ARG A 6 -18.70 2.39 -12.58
N ARG A 7 -19.25 1.21 -12.87
CA ARG A 7 -19.32 0.13 -11.90
C ARG A 7 -18.03 -0.68 -11.94
N LEU A 8 -17.47 -0.98 -10.78
CA LEU A 8 -16.42 -1.98 -10.65
C LEU A 8 -17.05 -3.39 -10.70
N HIS A 9 -16.52 -4.28 -11.51
CA HIS A 9 -16.90 -5.69 -11.51
C HIS A 9 -15.84 -6.48 -10.73
N ILE A 10 -16.27 -7.08 -9.62
CA ILE A 10 -15.43 -7.96 -8.81
C ILE A 10 -15.62 -9.40 -9.31
N ALA A 11 -14.53 -10.10 -9.61
CA ALA A 11 -14.57 -11.51 -9.96
C ALA A 11 -15.18 -12.34 -8.80
N ARG A 12 -15.96 -13.37 -9.13
CA ARG A 12 -16.59 -14.23 -8.12
C ARG A 12 -15.61 -15.21 -7.49
N GLU A 13 -14.61 -15.63 -8.25
CA GLU A 13 -13.60 -16.59 -7.84
C GLU A 13 -12.29 -15.89 -7.52
N ASP A 14 -11.49 -16.52 -6.68
CA ASP A 14 -10.12 -16.08 -6.42
C ASP A 14 -9.29 -16.26 -7.70
N HIS A 15 -8.58 -15.22 -8.10
CA HIS A 15 -7.62 -15.25 -9.21
C HIS A 15 -6.44 -16.16 -8.89
N PHE A 16 -6.02 -16.13 -7.62
CA PHE A 16 -5.07 -17.07 -7.06
C PHE A 16 -5.33 -17.28 -5.56
N VAL A 17 -4.89 -18.44 -5.08
CA VAL A 17 -4.76 -18.74 -3.65
C VAL A 17 -3.33 -19.25 -3.42
N HIS A 18 -2.56 -18.51 -2.65
CA HIS A 18 -1.24 -18.94 -2.19
C HIS A 18 -1.39 -19.50 -0.78
N SER A 19 -1.36 -20.83 -0.65
CA SER A 19 -1.67 -21.59 0.57
C SER A 19 -0.58 -21.52 1.65
N VAL A 20 -0.04 -20.33 1.89
CA VAL A 20 0.85 -20.04 3.02
C VAL A 20 0.23 -18.94 3.86
N GLN A 21 0.42 -19.04 5.16
CA GLN A 21 0.11 -17.94 6.07
C GLN A 21 1.16 -16.84 5.88
N GLY A 22 0.69 -15.61 5.70
CA GLY A 22 1.55 -14.45 5.62
C GLY A 22 0.74 -13.18 5.74
N THR A 23 1.40 -12.10 6.15
CA THR A 23 0.76 -10.81 6.39
C THR A 23 1.26 -9.70 5.50
N TYR A 24 0.42 -8.68 5.34
CA TYR A 24 0.72 -7.45 4.60
C TYR A 24 1.18 -7.70 3.14
N PRO A 25 0.43 -8.46 2.33
CA PRO A 25 0.88 -8.79 0.98
C PRO A 25 0.90 -7.56 0.06
N ARG A 26 1.98 -7.42 -0.73
CA ARG A 26 2.13 -6.41 -1.78
C ARG A 26 2.59 -7.06 -3.08
N LEU A 27 2.12 -6.54 -4.21
CA LEU A 27 2.50 -6.99 -5.55
C LEU A 27 3.38 -5.93 -6.23
N CYS A 28 4.35 -6.38 -7.02
CA CYS A 28 5.18 -5.53 -7.86
C CYS A 28 5.40 -6.20 -9.21
N ARG A 29 4.93 -5.56 -10.29
CA ARG A 29 5.18 -6.01 -11.66
C ARG A 29 6.54 -5.51 -12.11
N LEU A 30 7.35 -6.42 -12.62
CA LEU A 30 8.66 -6.13 -13.16
C LEU A 30 8.58 -5.86 -14.67
N SER A 31 9.61 -5.22 -15.18
CA SER A 31 9.80 -4.85 -16.59
C SER A 31 9.85 -6.06 -17.53
N ASP A 32 10.25 -7.24 -17.03
CA ASP A 32 10.20 -8.52 -17.76
C ASP A 32 8.79 -9.14 -17.83
N GLY A 33 7.78 -8.47 -17.26
CA GLY A 33 6.38 -8.90 -17.21
C GLY A 33 6.05 -9.84 -16.04
N SER A 34 7.05 -10.35 -15.33
CA SER A 34 6.83 -11.16 -14.12
C SER A 34 6.32 -10.30 -12.96
N ILE A 35 5.72 -10.96 -11.97
CA ILE A 35 5.13 -10.29 -10.80
C ILE A 35 5.76 -10.91 -9.56
N LEU A 36 6.31 -10.06 -8.70
CA LEU A 36 6.70 -10.42 -7.34
C LEU A 36 5.51 -10.18 -6.40
N ALA A 37 5.28 -11.13 -5.49
CA ALA A 37 4.48 -10.89 -4.30
C ALA A 37 5.39 -10.95 -3.07
N GLY A 38 5.38 -9.89 -2.28
CA GLY A 38 6.10 -9.76 -1.03
C GLY A 38 5.15 -9.79 0.16
N PHE A 39 5.51 -10.49 1.23
CA PHE A 39 4.72 -10.57 2.47
C PHE A 39 5.61 -11.00 3.65
N THR A 40 5.10 -10.80 4.86
CA THR A 40 5.77 -11.26 6.08
C THR A 40 5.31 -12.68 6.41
N SER A 41 6.24 -13.62 6.45
CA SER A 41 6.05 -14.99 6.93
C SER A 41 6.41 -15.09 8.41
N PHE A 42 5.61 -15.85 9.17
CA PHE A 42 5.89 -16.16 10.57
C PHE A 42 6.52 -17.55 10.66
N LEU A 43 7.77 -17.60 11.09
CA LEU A 43 8.57 -18.82 11.20
C LEU A 43 8.57 -19.37 12.64
N PRO A 44 8.94 -20.65 12.84
CA PRO A 44 9.10 -21.22 14.17
C PRO A 44 10.01 -20.37 15.07
N GLY A 45 9.69 -20.31 16.36
CA GLY A 45 10.47 -19.52 17.33
C GLY A 45 10.21 -18.02 17.29
N GLY A 46 9.16 -17.56 16.59
CA GLY A 46 8.74 -16.15 16.56
C GLY A 46 9.52 -15.28 15.56
N GLN A 47 10.39 -15.90 14.75
CA GLN A 47 11.12 -15.19 13.70
C GLN A 47 10.16 -14.75 12.59
N ARG A 48 10.38 -13.54 12.06
CA ARG A 48 9.66 -13.02 10.90
C ARG A 48 10.59 -12.98 9.71
N ALA A 49 10.10 -13.40 8.54
CA ALA A 49 10.84 -13.35 7.28
C ALA A 49 10.05 -12.58 6.23
N LEU A 50 10.71 -11.63 5.56
CA LEU A 50 10.13 -10.89 4.44
C LEU A 50 10.32 -11.71 3.16
N THR A 51 9.30 -12.50 2.83
CA THR A 51 9.34 -13.51 1.77
C THR A 51 8.94 -12.92 0.43
N ILE A 52 9.60 -13.38 -0.64
CA ILE A 52 9.29 -13.04 -2.03
C ILE A 52 8.91 -14.32 -2.78
N VAL A 53 7.75 -14.30 -3.42
CA VAL A 53 7.33 -15.31 -4.39
C VAL A 53 7.11 -14.66 -5.76
N ARG A 54 7.29 -15.42 -6.85
CA ARG A 54 7.24 -14.90 -8.23
C ARG A 54 6.21 -15.64 -9.06
N SER A 55 5.50 -14.87 -9.89
CA SER A 55 4.61 -15.35 -10.93
C SER A 55 5.13 -14.92 -12.30
N THR A 56 5.00 -15.81 -13.29
CA THR A 56 5.26 -15.55 -14.71
C THR A 56 4.03 -15.79 -15.57
N ASP A 57 2.86 -15.91 -14.94
CA ASP A 57 1.58 -16.31 -15.54
C ASP A 57 0.45 -15.35 -15.13
N GLU A 58 0.78 -14.05 -15.07
CA GLU A 58 -0.16 -12.96 -14.73
C GLU A 58 -0.79 -13.10 -13.33
N ALA A 59 0.02 -13.48 -12.34
CA ALA A 59 -0.39 -13.69 -10.94
C ALA A 59 -1.43 -14.81 -10.76
N ARG A 60 -1.45 -15.81 -11.64
CA ARG A 60 -2.30 -17.01 -11.45
C ARG A 60 -1.67 -18.00 -10.50
N THR A 61 -0.36 -18.20 -10.58
CA THR A 61 0.41 -19.04 -9.67
C THR A 61 1.67 -18.36 -9.20
N PHE A 62 2.12 -18.68 -7.98
CA PHE A 62 3.32 -18.12 -7.38
C PHE A 62 4.24 -19.23 -6.88
N GLN A 63 5.54 -19.06 -7.12
CA GLN A 63 6.59 -19.96 -6.67
C GLN A 63 7.57 -19.21 -5.76
N SER A 64 8.17 -19.93 -4.81
CA SER A 64 9.23 -19.36 -3.96
C SER A 64 10.36 -18.77 -4.82
N HIS A 65 10.83 -17.57 -4.47
CA HIS A 65 11.77 -16.82 -5.30
C HIS A 65 12.92 -16.18 -4.52
N GLY A 66 12.63 -15.58 -3.36
CA GLY A 66 13.65 -14.92 -2.55
C GLY A 66 13.18 -14.55 -1.15
N GLU A 67 14.09 -13.98 -0.37
CA GLU A 67 13.82 -13.44 0.95
C GLU A 67 14.61 -12.14 1.12
N VAL A 68 13.93 -11.06 1.49
CA VAL A 68 14.58 -9.75 1.67
C VAL A 68 15.46 -9.75 2.92
N THR A 69 14.91 -10.24 4.02
CA THR A 69 15.58 -10.37 5.32
C THR A 69 14.73 -11.21 6.27
N ARG A 70 15.31 -11.57 7.41
CA ARG A 70 14.61 -12.16 8.56
C ARG A 70 15.11 -11.55 9.86
N SER A 71 14.23 -11.46 10.85
CA SER A 71 14.56 -10.90 12.17
C SER A 71 13.75 -11.59 13.28
N PHE A 72 14.33 -11.69 14.46
CA PHE A 72 13.58 -12.00 15.70
C PHE A 72 12.96 -10.74 16.32
N ASN A 73 13.35 -9.55 15.85
CA ASN A 73 12.72 -8.30 16.25
C ASN A 73 11.51 -7.99 15.34
N ASP A 74 10.97 -6.78 15.43
CA ASP A 74 9.81 -6.36 14.65
C ASP A 74 10.23 -5.96 13.22
N CYS A 75 10.02 -6.88 12.28
CA CYS A 75 10.26 -6.69 10.86
C CYS A 75 8.99 -7.04 10.06
N ASP A 76 8.45 -6.07 9.33
CA ASP A 76 7.14 -6.19 8.64
C ASP A 76 6.90 -5.05 7.61
N ASN A 77 5.70 -5.00 7.04
CA ASN A 77 5.21 -3.96 6.10
C ASN A 77 6.09 -3.80 4.85
N LEU A 78 6.44 -4.92 4.22
CA LEU A 78 7.22 -4.92 2.99
C LEU A 78 6.47 -4.22 1.84
N PHE A 79 7.17 -3.32 1.14
CA PHE A 79 6.74 -2.73 -0.12
C PHE A 79 7.87 -2.81 -1.15
N LEU A 80 7.51 -3.07 -2.41
CA LEU A 80 8.46 -3.32 -3.49
C LEU A 80 8.29 -2.27 -4.60
N LEU A 81 9.40 -1.81 -5.17
CA LEU A 81 9.43 -0.92 -6.34
C LEU A 81 10.56 -1.32 -7.28
N GLU A 82 10.27 -1.58 -8.54
CA GLU A 82 11.29 -1.68 -9.57
C GLU A 82 11.69 -0.27 -10.05
N LEU A 83 12.99 0.01 -10.09
CA LEU A 83 13.49 1.27 -10.62
C LEU A 83 13.53 1.22 -12.16
N PRO A 84 13.29 2.36 -12.84
CA PRO A 84 13.45 2.45 -14.28
C PRO A 84 14.83 1.96 -14.73
N THR A 85 14.84 0.94 -15.57
CA THR A 85 16.08 0.31 -16.04
C THR A 85 16.56 1.03 -17.29
N LYS A 86 17.84 1.42 -17.33
CA LYS A 86 18.43 1.95 -18.56
C LYS A 86 18.41 0.86 -19.63
N VAL A 87 18.00 1.22 -20.85
CA VAL A 87 18.03 0.31 -22.00
C VAL A 87 19.41 -0.33 -22.11
N GLY A 88 19.47 -1.67 -22.07
CA GLY A 88 20.70 -2.45 -22.16
C GLY A 88 21.39 -2.80 -20.83
N ALA A 89 20.86 -2.42 -19.66
CA ALA A 89 21.50 -2.65 -18.36
C ALA A 89 21.43 -4.12 -17.81
N GLY A 90 20.94 -5.08 -18.60
CA GLY A 90 20.91 -6.50 -18.23
C GLY A 90 19.80 -6.88 -17.23
N THR A 91 19.88 -6.38 -15.99
CA THR A 91 18.88 -6.64 -14.94
C THR A 91 18.40 -5.35 -14.29
N SER A 92 17.11 -5.30 -13.93
CA SER A 92 16.54 -4.17 -13.22
C SER A 92 16.96 -4.15 -11.76
N THR A 93 16.98 -2.96 -11.19
CA THR A 93 17.15 -2.76 -9.75
C THR A 93 15.77 -2.74 -9.09
N ILE A 94 15.59 -3.51 -8.02
CA ILE A 94 14.36 -3.54 -7.24
C ILE A 94 14.68 -3.08 -5.82
N LEU A 95 13.88 -2.16 -5.29
CA LEU A 95 13.92 -1.73 -3.90
C LEU A 95 12.87 -2.47 -3.08
N ALA A 96 13.23 -2.80 -1.85
CA ALA A 96 12.34 -3.33 -0.82
C ALA A 96 12.42 -2.41 0.40
N ALA A 97 11.34 -1.69 0.70
CA ALA A 97 11.21 -0.89 1.91
C ALA A 97 10.34 -1.62 2.93
N PHE A 98 10.72 -1.57 4.21
CA PHE A 98 10.02 -2.25 5.29
C PHE A 98 10.37 -1.63 6.64
N ARG A 99 9.56 -1.89 7.66
CA ARG A 99 9.89 -1.49 9.03
C ARG A 99 10.85 -2.51 9.64
N ASN A 100 11.84 -2.04 10.38
CA ASN A 100 12.83 -2.89 11.05
C ASN A 100 13.22 -2.29 12.40
N HIS A 101 12.54 -2.69 13.46
CA HIS A 101 12.65 -2.08 14.78
C HIS A 101 13.37 -3.00 15.75
N ASP A 102 14.09 -2.39 16.70
CA ASP A 102 14.70 -3.13 17.80
C ASP A 102 13.73 -3.26 18.95
N LEU A 103 13.82 -4.40 19.62
CA LEU A 103 13.07 -4.71 20.84
C LEU A 103 14.07 -4.94 21.98
N ASP A 104 13.70 -4.53 23.19
CA ASP A 104 14.39 -4.96 24.40
C ASP A 104 14.00 -6.40 24.78
N ARG A 105 14.59 -6.92 25.87
CA ARG A 105 14.31 -8.27 26.39
C ARG A 105 12.85 -8.52 26.80
N ASN A 106 12.08 -7.46 27.01
CA ASN A 106 10.66 -7.53 27.38
C ASN A 106 9.75 -7.38 26.16
N GLY A 107 10.31 -7.22 24.96
CA GLY A 107 9.58 -7.00 23.73
C GLY A 107 9.14 -5.55 23.50
N ALA A 108 9.65 -4.58 24.27
CA ALA A 108 9.34 -3.17 24.08
C ALA A 108 10.24 -2.55 23.00
N HIS A 109 9.68 -1.72 22.12
CA HIS A 109 10.46 -1.03 21.09
C HIS A 109 11.48 -0.06 21.68
N THR A 110 12.72 -0.13 21.21
CA THR A 110 13.81 0.76 21.62
C THR A 110 14.30 1.67 20.50
N TYR A 111 14.15 1.21 19.24
CA TYR A 111 14.63 1.94 18.07
C TYR A 111 13.78 1.63 16.84
N PHE A 112 13.39 2.66 16.09
CA PHE A 112 12.50 2.57 14.93
C PHE A 112 13.23 2.94 13.66
N ARG A 113 12.95 2.22 12.56
CA ARG A 113 13.57 2.40 11.24
C ARG A 113 12.64 2.02 10.11
N ILE A 114 12.71 2.78 9.03
CA ILE A 114 12.29 2.35 7.70
C ILE A 114 13.54 1.95 6.92
N THR A 115 13.75 0.65 6.76
CA THR A 115 14.91 0.08 6.07
C THR A 115 14.62 -0.12 4.59
N VAL A 116 15.63 0.13 3.76
CA VAL A 116 15.59 -0.14 2.32
C VAL A 116 16.68 -1.14 1.96
N CYS A 117 16.28 -2.24 1.33
CA CYS A 117 17.16 -3.22 0.71
C CYS A 117 17.05 -3.12 -0.82
N ARG A 118 18.05 -3.64 -1.53
CA ARG A 118 18.11 -3.66 -2.99
C ARG A 118 18.37 -5.07 -3.52
N SER A 119 17.74 -5.40 -4.62
CA SER A 119 18.06 -6.55 -5.47
C SER A 119 18.46 -6.10 -6.87
N THR A 120 19.42 -6.81 -7.48
CA THR A 120 19.87 -6.61 -8.86
C THR A 120 19.82 -7.91 -9.68
N ASP A 121 19.13 -8.93 -9.18
CA ASP A 121 19.01 -10.26 -9.80
C ASP A 121 17.55 -10.72 -9.96
N GLY A 122 16.65 -9.74 -10.09
CA GLY A 122 15.21 -9.95 -10.24
C GLY A 122 14.51 -10.32 -8.94
N GLY A 123 15.07 -10.01 -7.78
CA GLY A 123 14.45 -10.24 -6.47
C GLY A 123 14.82 -11.57 -5.80
N ARG A 124 15.87 -12.26 -6.27
CA ARG A 124 16.33 -13.53 -5.69
C ARG A 124 17.19 -13.29 -4.45
N THR A 125 18.14 -12.37 -4.55
CA THR A 125 18.99 -11.96 -3.43
C THR A 125 18.86 -10.47 -3.17
N TRP A 126 19.06 -10.11 -1.89
CA TRP A 126 18.85 -8.76 -1.38
C TRP A 126 20.01 -8.35 -0.50
N SER A 127 20.43 -7.09 -0.62
CA SER A 127 21.43 -6.47 0.24
C SER A 127 20.87 -5.21 0.87
N PHE A 128 21.22 -4.94 2.13
CA PHE A 128 20.97 -3.65 2.76
C PHE A 128 21.48 -2.51 1.87
N LEU A 129 20.67 -1.47 1.69
CA LEU A 129 21.03 -0.28 0.94
C LEU A 129 21.14 0.93 1.86
N SER A 130 20.08 1.23 2.61
CA SER A 130 20.01 2.44 3.44
C SER A 130 18.92 2.34 4.52
N GLN A 131 18.94 3.29 5.44
CA GLN A 131 17.79 3.64 6.28
C GLN A 131 17.16 4.89 5.68
N ALA A 132 15.89 4.82 5.28
CA ALA A 132 15.19 5.99 4.76
C ALA A 132 14.89 7.01 5.85
N PHE A 133 14.55 6.51 7.04
CA PHE A 133 14.45 7.30 8.25
C PHE A 133 14.57 6.40 9.48
N GLU A 134 15.11 6.94 10.57
CA GLU A 134 15.24 6.24 11.83
C GLU A 134 15.25 7.19 13.04
N LYS A 135 14.85 6.67 14.20
CA LYS A 135 14.80 7.41 15.47
C LYS A 135 14.75 6.45 16.67
N PRO A 136 15.25 6.86 17.86
CA PRO A 136 15.00 6.13 19.08
C PRO A 136 13.51 6.17 19.46
N ALA A 137 13.08 5.28 20.36
CA ALA A 137 11.78 5.37 21.02
C ALA A 137 11.63 6.68 21.84
N PRO A 138 10.39 7.13 22.15
CA PRO A 138 9.08 6.51 21.88
C PRO A 138 8.50 6.87 20.50
N PHE A 139 7.34 6.27 20.17
CA PHE A 139 6.52 6.49 18.95
C PHE A 139 7.12 5.94 17.66
N GLY A 140 6.32 5.15 16.93
CA GLY A 140 6.82 4.30 15.86
C GLY A 140 6.90 4.93 14.47
N LEU A 141 7.50 4.15 13.56
CA LEU A 141 7.59 4.41 12.12
C LEU A 141 6.98 3.21 11.38
N TRP A 142 5.99 3.43 10.52
CA TRP A 142 5.18 2.34 9.99
C TRP A 142 4.93 2.46 8.49
N GLU A 143 4.48 1.35 7.89
CA GLU A 143 3.90 1.27 6.54
C GLU A 143 4.59 2.08 5.44
N PRO A 144 5.81 1.70 5.01
CA PRO A 144 6.43 2.36 3.88
C PRO A 144 5.66 2.10 2.58
N PHE A 145 5.54 3.13 1.75
CA PHE A 145 5.05 3.08 0.38
C PHE A 145 6.10 3.72 -0.53
N LEU A 146 6.47 3.02 -1.61
CA LEU A 146 7.44 3.51 -2.59
C LEU A 146 6.73 3.90 -3.89
N GLY A 147 7.16 4.99 -4.50
CA GLY A 147 6.76 5.40 -5.85
C GLY A 147 7.90 6.09 -6.58
N MET A 148 7.81 6.17 -7.90
CA MET A 148 8.65 7.05 -8.69
C MET A 148 7.98 8.43 -8.77
N GLY A 149 8.78 9.50 -8.71
CA GLY A 149 8.31 10.83 -9.10
C GLY A 149 8.00 10.88 -10.61
N ALA A 150 7.25 11.89 -11.01
CA ALA A 150 6.69 12.00 -12.37
C ALA A 150 7.77 12.06 -13.48
N ASP A 151 8.99 12.46 -13.16
CA ASP A 151 10.12 12.50 -14.10
C ASP A 151 10.87 11.15 -14.23
N GLY A 152 10.51 10.16 -13.41
CA GLY A 152 11.14 8.84 -13.37
C GLY A 152 12.58 8.83 -12.85
N ARG A 153 13.04 9.89 -12.19
CA ARG A 153 14.42 10.02 -11.67
C ARG A 153 14.47 9.97 -10.15
N GLU A 154 13.44 10.46 -9.48
CA GLU A 154 13.34 10.48 -8.03
C GLU A 154 12.55 9.28 -7.51
N VAL A 155 13.07 8.63 -6.47
CA VAL A 155 12.29 7.68 -5.65
C VAL A 155 11.64 8.46 -4.52
N GLN A 156 10.33 8.39 -4.41
CA GLN A 156 9.55 8.93 -3.31
C GLN A 156 9.21 7.79 -2.33
N LEU A 157 9.42 8.01 -1.04
CA LEU A 157 9.01 7.09 0.01
C LEU A 157 8.11 7.82 1.00
N TYR A 158 6.92 7.26 1.22
CA TYR A 158 5.96 7.72 2.21
C TYR A 158 5.90 6.72 3.37
N PHE A 159 5.71 7.18 4.60
CA PHE A 159 5.58 6.34 5.78
C PHE A 159 4.75 7.04 6.87
N SER A 160 4.15 6.26 7.77
CA SER A 160 3.44 6.78 8.94
C SER A 160 4.45 7.06 10.06
N MET A 161 4.37 8.22 10.70
CA MET A 161 5.19 8.57 11.87
C MET A 161 4.28 8.97 13.03
N GLU A 162 4.35 8.21 14.13
CA GLU A 162 3.64 8.59 15.34
C GLU A 162 4.33 9.77 16.02
N ILE A 163 3.53 10.76 16.42
CA ILE A 163 3.97 11.97 17.11
C ILE A 163 3.55 11.92 18.59
N ALA A 164 2.38 11.32 18.86
CA ALA A 164 1.83 11.05 20.18
C ALA A 164 1.01 9.74 20.16
N MET A 165 0.35 9.39 21.25
CA MET A 165 -0.48 8.16 21.30
C MET A 165 -1.68 8.24 20.34
N ASP A 166 -2.28 9.42 20.21
CA ASP A 166 -3.45 9.72 19.40
C ASP A 166 -3.12 10.51 18.12
N ASP A 167 -1.84 10.72 17.83
CA ASP A 167 -1.36 11.55 16.72
C ASP A 167 -0.33 10.79 15.88
N GLN A 168 -0.60 10.68 14.59
CA GLN A 168 0.23 10.06 13.58
C GLN A 168 0.11 10.84 12.26
N ASP A 169 1.26 11.20 11.70
CA ASP A 169 1.36 11.93 10.45
C ASP A 169 1.82 11.02 9.31
N THR A 170 1.39 11.35 8.09
CA THR A 170 2.05 10.84 6.88
C THR A 170 3.28 11.69 6.59
N MET A 171 4.43 11.05 6.50
CA MET A 171 5.72 11.65 6.16
C MET A 171 6.18 11.21 4.77
N ARG A 172 6.95 12.07 4.09
CA ARG A 172 7.61 11.78 2.81
C ARG A 172 9.10 12.10 2.90
N VAL A 173 9.92 11.21 2.35
CA VAL A 173 11.31 11.46 1.98
C VAL A 173 11.49 11.18 0.48
N HIS A 174 12.53 11.75 -0.11
CA HIS A 174 12.88 11.44 -1.50
C HIS A 174 14.37 11.15 -1.67
N SER A 175 14.68 10.41 -2.73
CA SER A 175 16.02 9.99 -3.11
C SER A 175 16.25 10.23 -4.59
N SER A 176 17.37 10.88 -4.93
CA SER A 176 17.81 11.14 -6.30
C SER A 176 18.92 10.18 -6.77
N ASP A 177 19.30 9.21 -5.93
CA ASP A 177 20.41 8.26 -6.16
C ASP A 177 19.95 6.80 -6.07
N GLY A 178 18.67 6.54 -6.34
CA GLY A 178 18.12 5.18 -6.37
C GLY A 178 17.94 4.54 -4.99
N GLY A 179 17.67 5.36 -3.97
CA GLY A 179 17.40 4.93 -2.60
C GLY A 179 18.64 4.81 -1.71
N ALA A 180 19.82 5.28 -2.14
CA ALA A 180 21.04 5.19 -1.34
C ALA A 180 21.09 6.28 -0.25
N THR A 181 20.60 7.49 -0.56
CA THR A 181 20.43 8.58 0.40
C THR A 181 19.03 9.18 0.30
N TRP A 182 18.58 9.82 1.38
CA TRP A 182 17.23 10.35 1.53
C TRP A 182 17.26 11.76 2.12
N THR A 183 16.32 12.60 1.72
CA THR A 183 16.14 13.91 2.34
C THR A 183 15.58 13.83 3.75
N THR A 184 15.62 14.94 4.49
CA THR A 184 14.85 15.08 5.72
C THR A 184 13.35 14.86 5.47
N PRO A 185 12.64 14.13 6.36
CA PRO A 185 11.20 13.93 6.23
C PRO A 185 10.43 15.24 6.18
N ARG A 186 9.46 15.29 5.27
CA ARG A 186 8.45 16.34 5.18
C ARG A 186 7.08 15.76 5.47
N ARG A 187 6.30 16.48 6.24
CA ARG A 187 4.91 16.10 6.53
C ARG A 187 4.04 16.32 5.30
N VAL A 188 3.15 15.37 5.04
CA VAL A 188 2.20 15.38 3.93
C VAL A 188 0.79 15.66 4.43
N THR A 189 0.35 14.96 5.48
CA THR A 189 -0.98 15.09 6.10
C THR A 189 -0.88 14.94 7.62
N GLY A 190 -1.93 15.29 8.36
CA GLY A 190 -2.03 15.22 9.83
C GLY A 190 -1.48 16.45 10.58
N GLY A 191 -0.76 17.34 9.90
CA GLY A 191 0.01 18.40 10.54
C GLY A 191 -0.81 19.36 11.40
N GLY A 192 -0.55 19.33 12.71
CA GLY A 192 -1.22 20.20 13.68
C GLY A 192 -2.63 19.71 14.04
N GLU A 193 -2.99 18.50 13.62
CA GLU A 193 -4.25 17.84 13.93
C GLU A 193 -3.92 16.59 14.77
N ALA A 194 -4.60 16.36 15.91
CA ALA A 194 -4.43 15.14 16.69
C ALA A 194 -5.21 13.98 16.03
N LEU A 195 -4.72 13.55 14.86
CA LEU A 195 -5.32 12.51 14.02
C LEU A 195 -4.34 11.37 13.81
N ARG A 196 -4.86 10.17 13.55
CA ARG A 196 -4.03 9.05 13.14
C ARG A 196 -4.08 8.83 11.63
N ASP A 197 -3.37 9.68 10.88
CA ASP A 197 -3.21 9.52 9.43
C ASP A 197 -2.14 8.48 9.12
N GLY A 198 -2.41 7.53 8.21
CA GLY A 198 -1.41 6.54 7.82
C GLY A 198 -1.84 5.55 6.76
N MET A 199 -1.06 4.48 6.63
CA MET A 199 -1.28 3.38 5.69
C MET A 199 -1.55 3.85 4.25
N VAL A 200 -0.71 4.75 3.74
CA VAL A 200 -1.01 5.42 2.50
C VAL A 200 -0.92 4.51 1.26
N GLY A 201 -1.72 4.84 0.27
CA GLY A 201 -1.58 4.35 -1.09
C GLY A 201 -1.58 5.51 -2.07
N LEU A 202 -0.78 5.43 -3.13
CA LEU A 202 -0.74 6.47 -4.15
C LEU A 202 -0.94 5.89 -5.55
N ALA A 203 -1.64 6.63 -6.40
CA ALA A 203 -1.76 6.31 -7.82
C ALA A 203 -1.79 7.59 -8.67
N GLU A 204 -1.11 7.54 -9.81
CA GLU A 204 -1.25 8.55 -10.86
C GLU A 204 -2.56 8.30 -11.62
N ALA A 205 -3.47 9.25 -11.53
CA ALA A 205 -4.74 9.27 -12.24
C ALA A 205 -4.75 10.36 -13.32
N ARG A 206 -5.79 10.38 -14.15
CA ARG A 206 -6.03 11.46 -15.11
C ARG A 206 -7.43 12.01 -14.90
N ASP A 207 -7.59 13.32 -14.99
CA ASP A 207 -8.93 13.89 -14.93
C ASP A 207 -9.75 13.48 -16.17
N CYS A 208 -11.03 13.23 -15.97
CA CYS A 208 -11.90 12.59 -16.98
C CYS A 208 -12.26 13.47 -18.18
N VAL A 209 -11.84 14.75 -18.21
CA VAL A 209 -12.19 15.69 -19.30
C VAL A 209 -10.94 16.18 -20.04
N ARG A 210 -9.92 16.63 -19.32
CA ARG A 210 -8.69 17.21 -19.88
C ARG A 210 -7.56 16.18 -19.97
N GLY A 211 -7.65 15.06 -19.27
CA GLY A 211 -6.60 14.03 -19.23
C GLY A 211 -5.31 14.47 -18.52
N SER A 212 -5.36 15.57 -17.77
CA SER A 212 -4.24 16.10 -16.98
C SER A 212 -3.92 15.12 -15.86
N GLY A 213 -2.64 14.82 -15.69
CA GLY A 213 -2.16 13.92 -14.65
C GLY A 213 -2.33 14.53 -13.26
N ALA A 214 -2.69 13.69 -12.30
CA ALA A 214 -2.73 14.05 -10.88
C ALA A 214 -2.31 12.84 -10.04
N LEU A 215 -1.70 13.11 -8.90
CA LEU A 215 -1.40 12.10 -7.90
C LEU A 215 -2.55 12.07 -6.88
N ILE A 216 -3.16 10.91 -6.70
CA ILE A 216 -4.16 10.69 -5.65
C ILE A 216 -3.47 9.90 -4.53
N LEU A 217 -3.45 10.49 -3.33
CA LEU A 217 -3.05 9.81 -2.11
C LEU A 217 -4.31 9.43 -1.34
N VAL A 218 -4.42 8.16 -0.96
CA VAL A 218 -5.43 7.66 -0.02
C VAL A 218 -4.78 7.32 1.31
N MET A 219 -5.50 7.54 2.40
CA MET A 219 -5.03 7.23 3.76
C MET A 219 -6.18 6.70 4.62
N GLU A 220 -5.83 6.01 5.70
CA GLU A 220 -6.74 5.91 6.85
C GLU A 220 -6.55 7.11 7.77
N THR A 221 -7.64 7.53 8.44
CA THR A 221 -7.61 8.64 9.40
C THR A 221 -8.74 8.52 10.43
N THR A 222 -8.54 9.10 11.61
CA THR A 222 -9.52 9.18 12.70
C THR A 222 -10.33 10.49 12.69
N ARG A 223 -10.29 11.26 11.60
CA ARG A 223 -10.96 12.57 11.49
C ARG A 223 -12.48 12.52 11.76
N LEU A 224 -13.11 11.37 11.55
CA LEU A 224 -14.54 11.12 11.77
C LEU A 224 -14.83 10.29 13.04
N GLY A 225 -13.85 10.19 13.96
CA GLY A 225 -13.96 9.49 15.24
C GLY A 225 -13.37 8.08 15.22
N THR A 226 -13.89 7.21 14.35
CA THR A 226 -13.28 5.90 14.04
C THR A 226 -12.42 6.00 12.78
N PHE A 227 -11.63 4.97 12.47
CA PHE A 227 -10.89 4.96 11.21
C PHE A 227 -11.85 5.04 10.02
N SER A 228 -11.55 5.95 9.11
CA SER A 228 -12.23 6.16 7.83
C SER A 228 -11.18 6.30 6.72
N VAL A 229 -11.59 6.10 5.48
CA VAL A 229 -10.70 6.24 4.31
C VAL A 229 -10.93 7.58 3.65
N GLU A 230 -9.86 8.33 3.48
CA GLU A 230 -9.87 9.64 2.84
C GLU A 230 -8.84 9.73 1.72
N ALA A 231 -9.02 10.73 0.86
CA ALA A 231 -8.13 11.02 -0.24
C ALA A 231 -7.79 12.50 -0.30
N VAL A 232 -6.59 12.81 -0.78
CA VAL A 232 -6.15 14.12 -1.20
C VAL A 232 -5.55 14.03 -2.60
N VAL A 233 -5.65 15.13 -3.36
CA VAL A 233 -5.21 15.20 -4.77
C VAL A 233 -4.10 16.23 -4.91
N SER A 234 -3.02 15.86 -5.59
CA SER A 234 -1.93 16.74 -5.98
C SER A 234 -1.86 16.83 -7.50
N PHE A 235 -1.61 18.05 -8.00
CA PHE A 235 -1.36 18.32 -9.43
C PHE A 235 0.12 18.69 -9.68
N ASP A 236 0.97 18.54 -8.67
CA ASP A 236 2.38 18.96 -8.65
C ASP A 236 3.27 17.86 -8.04
N ASP A 237 3.00 16.60 -8.39
CA ASP A 237 3.82 15.43 -8.00
C ASP A 237 4.03 15.29 -6.47
N GLY A 238 2.96 15.54 -5.72
CA GLY A 238 2.91 15.43 -4.28
C GLY A 238 3.67 16.54 -3.54
N HIS A 239 3.99 17.66 -4.19
CA HIS A 239 4.54 18.84 -3.50
C HIS A 239 3.47 19.55 -2.65
N THR A 240 2.26 19.67 -3.18
CA THR A 240 1.09 20.18 -2.46
C THR A 240 -0.13 19.29 -2.68
N PHE A 241 -0.97 19.19 -1.67
CA PHE A 241 -2.20 18.41 -1.69
C PHE A 241 -3.40 19.30 -1.43
N GLY A 242 -4.47 19.08 -2.19
CA GLY A 242 -5.75 19.75 -2.02
C GLY A 242 -6.50 19.32 -0.75
N ARG A 243 -7.75 19.75 -0.64
CA ARG A 243 -8.61 19.39 0.50
C ARG A 243 -8.85 17.88 0.61
N ARG A 244 -9.02 17.41 1.84
CA ARG A 244 -9.44 16.04 2.15
C ARG A 244 -10.82 15.74 1.55
N GLN A 245 -10.99 14.54 1.02
CA GLN A 245 -12.23 14.03 0.45
C GLN A 245 -12.50 12.64 1.01
N VAL A 246 -13.71 12.40 1.51
CA VAL A 246 -14.08 11.08 2.05
C VAL A 246 -14.19 10.08 0.90
N VAL A 247 -13.47 8.97 1.02
CA VAL A 247 -13.56 7.80 0.13
C VAL A 247 -14.55 6.81 0.71
N TYR A 248 -14.43 6.54 2.01
CA TYR A 248 -15.32 5.62 2.72
C TYR A 248 -15.43 5.94 4.21
N GLU A 249 -16.66 6.03 4.71
CA GLU A 249 -16.97 6.10 6.13
C GLU A 249 -17.83 4.89 6.48
N ALA A 250 -17.33 4.03 7.37
CA ALA A 250 -18.10 2.90 7.87
C ALA A 250 -19.28 3.39 8.74
N ARG A 251 -20.30 2.54 8.93
CA ARG A 251 -21.41 2.90 9.84
C ARG A 251 -20.89 3.26 11.24
N LYS A 252 -21.64 4.12 11.95
CA LYS A 252 -21.24 4.63 13.27
C LYS A 252 -20.67 3.56 14.21
N GLY A 253 -19.48 3.82 14.75
CA GLY A 253 -18.77 2.91 15.67
C GLY A 253 -17.98 1.80 14.98
N ARG A 254 -17.91 1.81 13.64
CA ARG A 254 -17.13 0.87 12.83
C ARG A 254 -15.99 1.58 12.12
N ASN A 255 -15.05 0.80 11.63
CA ASN A 255 -13.80 1.26 11.07
C ASN A 255 -13.71 0.86 9.59
N ALA A 256 -13.03 1.70 8.82
CA ALA A 256 -12.51 1.40 7.50
C ALA A 256 -11.08 1.93 7.42
N GLY A 257 -10.15 1.11 6.96
CA GLY A 257 -8.72 1.43 7.01
C GLY A 257 -7.87 0.54 6.12
N ALA A 258 -6.56 0.69 6.25
CA ALA A 258 -5.54 0.07 5.42
C ALA A 258 -5.82 0.19 3.90
N PRO A 259 -6.09 1.40 3.36
CA PRO A 259 -6.45 1.55 1.97
C PRO A 259 -5.25 1.37 1.04
N GLN A 260 -5.49 0.88 -0.16
CA GLN A 260 -4.55 0.91 -1.29
C GLN A 260 -5.30 1.30 -2.56
N ILE A 261 -4.61 1.92 -3.51
CA ILE A 261 -5.21 2.49 -4.72
C ILE A 261 -4.44 2.04 -5.98
N ALA A 262 -5.16 1.78 -7.06
CA ALA A 262 -4.57 1.61 -8.39
C ALA A 262 -5.36 2.41 -9.42
N ALA A 263 -4.65 2.98 -10.39
CA ALA A 263 -5.24 3.64 -11.55
C ALA A 263 -5.34 2.69 -12.75
N PHE A 264 -6.38 2.87 -13.56
CA PHE A 264 -6.62 2.18 -14.83
C PHE A 264 -6.16 3.04 -16.02
N ALA A 265 -6.10 2.46 -17.22
CA ALA A 265 -5.61 3.16 -18.41
C ALA A 265 -6.51 4.34 -18.82
N ASP A 266 -7.81 4.29 -18.49
CA ASP A 266 -8.77 5.36 -18.75
C ASP A 266 -8.67 6.54 -17.76
N GLY A 267 -7.72 6.50 -16.81
CA GLY A 267 -7.52 7.53 -15.79
C GLY A 267 -8.38 7.38 -14.55
N SER A 268 -9.31 6.43 -14.53
CA SER A 268 -10.08 6.09 -13.33
C SER A 268 -9.24 5.34 -12.30
N VAL A 269 -9.78 5.17 -11.09
CA VAL A 269 -9.09 4.48 -9.99
C VAL A 269 -10.00 3.49 -9.27
N ALA A 270 -9.40 2.51 -8.61
CA ALA A 270 -10.05 1.69 -7.59
C ALA A 270 -9.29 1.81 -6.27
N VAL A 271 -10.03 1.97 -5.18
CA VAL A 271 -9.49 1.94 -3.82
C VAL A 271 -10.00 0.67 -3.14
N VAL A 272 -9.09 -0.16 -2.65
CA VAL A 272 -9.39 -1.32 -1.79
C VAL A 272 -9.07 -0.97 -0.36
N PHE A 273 -9.86 -1.45 0.59
CA PHE A 273 -9.68 -1.20 2.01
C PHE A 273 -10.34 -2.32 2.83
N MET A 274 -9.97 -2.43 4.09
CA MET A 274 -10.62 -3.35 5.02
C MET A 274 -11.63 -2.62 5.91
N THR A 275 -12.73 -3.27 6.27
CA THR A 275 -13.76 -2.66 7.14
C THR A 275 -14.50 -3.71 7.95
N ASP A 276 -14.83 -3.39 9.21
CA ASP A 276 -15.66 -4.23 10.09
C ASP A 276 -17.14 -3.79 10.09
N GLU A 277 -17.56 -2.97 9.12
CA GLU A 277 -18.90 -2.39 9.11
C GLU A 277 -20.04 -3.43 9.08
N ASP A 278 -19.81 -4.59 8.45
CA ASP A 278 -20.84 -5.62 8.27
C ASP A 278 -20.97 -6.53 9.50
N GLU A 279 -20.04 -6.43 10.46
CA GLU A 279 -20.03 -7.25 11.68
C GLU A 279 -21.06 -6.75 12.69
N TYR A 280 -21.78 -7.66 13.35
CA TYR A 280 -22.74 -7.33 14.41
C TYR A 280 -22.15 -7.59 15.81
N GLY A 281 -22.61 -6.85 16.82
CA GLY A 281 -22.11 -6.93 18.19
C GLY A 281 -20.93 -6.00 18.47
N GLU A 282 -20.14 -6.29 19.50
CA GLU A 282 -19.02 -5.43 19.90
C GLU A 282 -17.93 -5.31 18.80
N PRO A 283 -17.40 -4.10 18.52
CA PRO A 283 -16.29 -3.91 17.59
C PRO A 283 -15.06 -4.72 17.99
N LYS A 284 -14.46 -5.42 17.01
CA LYS A 284 -13.25 -6.25 17.21
C LYS A 284 -12.08 -5.81 16.33
N TRP A 285 -12.18 -4.62 15.73
CA TRP A 285 -11.20 -4.05 14.80
C TRP A 285 -9.75 -4.25 15.26
N PRO A 286 -8.84 -4.68 14.37
CA PRO A 286 -9.06 -4.98 12.95
C PRO A 286 -9.66 -6.37 12.66
N ARG A 287 -9.85 -7.23 13.68
CA ARG A 287 -10.40 -8.58 13.49
C ARG A 287 -11.86 -8.54 13.06
N GLY A 288 -12.26 -9.42 12.15
CA GLY A 288 -13.63 -9.40 11.60
C GLY A 288 -13.73 -8.75 10.24
N ALA A 289 -12.71 -8.01 9.80
CA ALA A 289 -12.83 -7.19 8.62
C ALA A 289 -13.08 -8.01 7.34
N LYS A 290 -13.84 -7.38 6.44
CA LYS A 290 -13.95 -7.74 5.03
C LYS A 290 -13.06 -6.83 4.22
N ILE A 291 -12.71 -7.25 3.01
CA ILE A 291 -12.12 -6.33 2.02
C ILE A 291 -13.24 -5.80 1.14
N LYS A 292 -13.32 -4.47 1.00
CA LYS A 292 -14.22 -3.81 0.06
C LYS A 292 -13.42 -2.93 -0.90
N ALA A 293 -14.06 -2.58 -2.02
CA ALA A 293 -13.50 -1.66 -2.99
C ALA A 293 -14.55 -0.63 -3.45
N VAL A 294 -14.08 0.58 -3.73
CA VAL A 294 -14.84 1.62 -4.43
C VAL A 294 -14.13 1.99 -5.73
N PHE A 295 -14.91 2.39 -6.73
CA PHE A 295 -14.41 2.95 -7.98
C PHE A 295 -14.46 4.48 -7.92
N GLY A 296 -13.42 5.13 -8.43
CA GLY A 296 -13.24 6.57 -8.39
C GLY A 296 -13.06 7.18 -9.78
N THR A 297 -13.62 8.37 -9.96
CA THR A 297 -13.36 9.22 -11.14
C THR A 297 -12.87 10.59 -10.69
N LEU A 298 -11.73 11.02 -11.22
CA LEU A 298 -11.18 12.35 -10.97
C LEU A 298 -11.81 13.37 -11.91
N MET A 299 -12.38 14.42 -11.32
CA MET A 299 -12.95 15.55 -12.03
C MET A 299 -11.90 16.66 -12.25
N PRO A 300 -12.07 17.53 -13.27
CA PRO A 300 -11.10 18.59 -13.59
C PRO A 300 -10.91 19.64 -12.48
N ASP A 301 -11.84 19.71 -11.52
CA ASP A 301 -11.79 20.59 -10.35
C ASP A 301 -11.16 19.92 -9.12
N GLY A 302 -10.56 18.73 -9.29
CA GLY A 302 -9.93 17.95 -8.23
C GLY A 302 -10.91 17.12 -7.40
N ARG A 303 -12.22 17.16 -7.68
CA ARG A 303 -13.19 16.31 -6.96
C ARG A 303 -13.08 14.85 -7.37
N LEU A 304 -13.20 13.95 -6.41
CA LEU A 304 -13.28 12.51 -6.62
C LEU A 304 -14.73 12.05 -6.45
N LEU A 305 -15.27 11.41 -7.48
CA LEU A 305 -16.59 10.79 -7.44
C LEU A 305 -16.44 9.29 -7.19
N TRP A 306 -17.04 8.79 -6.11
CA TRP A 306 -16.92 7.39 -5.69
C TRP A 306 -18.20 6.60 -5.97
N SER A 307 -18.04 5.35 -6.40
CA SER A 307 -19.13 4.37 -6.44
C SER A 307 -19.48 3.90 -5.02
N PRO A 308 -20.64 3.24 -4.83
CA PRO A 308 -20.87 2.42 -3.65
C PRO A 308 -19.77 1.35 -3.50
N ALA A 309 -19.45 1.00 -2.25
CA ALA A 309 -18.49 -0.05 -1.96
C ALA A 309 -19.03 -1.44 -2.34
N GLN A 310 -18.15 -2.29 -2.87
CA GLN A 310 -18.43 -3.67 -3.23
C GLN A 310 -17.49 -4.60 -2.49
N VAL A 311 -18.02 -5.75 -2.05
CA VAL A 311 -17.23 -6.76 -1.33
C VAL A 311 -16.23 -7.40 -2.30
N VAL A 312 -14.96 -7.38 -1.91
CA VAL A 312 -13.85 -8.07 -2.57
C VAL A 312 -13.49 -9.33 -1.81
N GLY A 313 -13.30 -9.26 -0.49
CA GLY A 313 -13.00 -10.41 0.35
C GLY A 313 -14.02 -10.51 1.48
N ASP A 314 -14.44 -11.73 1.81
CA ASP A 314 -15.34 -11.97 2.94
C ASP A 314 -14.64 -11.74 4.29
N ALA A 315 -15.32 -12.08 5.40
CA ALA A 315 -14.81 -11.83 6.74
C ALA A 315 -13.46 -12.55 6.99
N MET A 316 -12.70 -12.06 7.98
CA MET A 316 -11.35 -12.54 8.32
C MET A 316 -10.31 -12.28 7.22
N CYS A 317 -10.46 -11.18 6.50
CA CYS A 317 -9.47 -10.70 5.54
C CYS A 317 -8.86 -9.37 6.00
N SER A 318 -7.56 -9.19 5.79
CA SER A 318 -6.85 -7.98 6.23
C SER A 318 -5.83 -7.48 5.21
N TRP A 319 -5.36 -6.25 5.45
CA TRP A 319 -4.17 -5.64 4.84
C TRP A 319 -4.13 -5.71 3.32
N PRO A 320 -5.18 -5.23 2.62
CA PRO A 320 -5.25 -5.37 1.19
C PRO A 320 -4.11 -4.60 0.50
N GLY A 321 -3.68 -5.12 -0.64
CA GLY A 321 -2.87 -4.48 -1.68
C GLY A 321 -3.66 -4.45 -2.98
N ILE A 322 -3.24 -3.61 -3.93
CA ILE A 322 -3.81 -3.62 -5.29
C ILE A 322 -2.72 -3.32 -6.32
N MET A 323 -2.79 -3.97 -7.47
CA MET A 323 -1.88 -3.71 -8.59
C MET A 323 -2.63 -3.85 -9.92
N ARG A 324 -2.45 -2.88 -10.82
CA ARG A 324 -2.96 -2.98 -12.19
C ARG A 324 -2.32 -4.15 -12.93
N ILE A 325 -3.13 -4.96 -13.61
CA ILE A 325 -2.67 -6.11 -14.41
C ILE A 325 -3.02 -6.03 -15.91
N ALA A 326 -4.00 -5.21 -16.27
CA ALA A 326 -4.34 -4.85 -17.65
C ALA A 326 -4.91 -3.43 -17.67
N ASP A 327 -5.18 -2.89 -18.86
CA ASP A 327 -5.71 -1.52 -19.02
C ASP A 327 -6.99 -1.28 -18.23
N ASP A 328 -7.86 -2.30 -18.15
CA ASP A 328 -9.18 -2.29 -17.50
C ASP A 328 -9.23 -3.09 -16.20
N ALA A 329 -8.11 -3.70 -15.76
CA ALA A 329 -8.12 -4.70 -14.69
C ALA A 329 -6.99 -4.53 -13.67
N ALA A 330 -7.30 -4.81 -12.42
CA ALA A 330 -6.38 -4.86 -11.30
C ALA A 330 -6.60 -6.12 -10.47
N VAL A 331 -5.56 -6.57 -9.76
CA VAL A 331 -5.64 -7.62 -8.74
C VAL A 331 -5.62 -6.95 -7.38
N ALA A 332 -6.67 -7.15 -6.58
CA ALA A 332 -6.61 -6.92 -5.15
C ALA A 332 -6.02 -8.15 -4.47
N VAL A 333 -5.01 -7.97 -3.62
CA VAL A 333 -4.40 -9.03 -2.82
C VAL A 333 -4.69 -8.80 -1.34
N TYR A 334 -4.90 -9.83 -0.55
CA TYR A 334 -5.16 -9.71 0.89
C TYR A 334 -4.79 -10.99 1.63
N GLU A 335 -4.55 -10.87 2.94
CA GLU A 335 -4.35 -12.05 3.79
C GLU A 335 -5.67 -12.62 4.29
N THR A 336 -5.66 -13.91 4.61
CA THR A 336 -6.59 -14.58 5.50
C THR A 336 -5.80 -15.31 6.59
N SER A 337 -6.48 -15.95 7.54
CA SER A 337 -5.82 -16.74 8.58
C SER A 337 -4.92 -17.88 8.07
N ALA A 338 -5.09 -18.33 6.82
CA ALA A 338 -4.40 -19.50 6.27
C ALA A 338 -3.77 -19.29 4.89
N SER A 339 -4.04 -18.17 4.22
CA SER A 339 -3.65 -17.98 2.81
C SER A 339 -3.51 -16.52 2.45
N ILE A 340 -2.73 -16.23 1.42
CA ILE A 340 -2.80 -14.97 0.68
C ILE A 340 -3.64 -15.21 -0.57
N ARG A 341 -4.59 -14.32 -0.85
CA ARG A 341 -5.54 -14.46 -1.95
C ARG A 341 -5.51 -13.26 -2.87
N GLY A 342 -5.80 -13.49 -4.14
CA GLY A 342 -5.99 -12.44 -5.13
C GLY A 342 -7.37 -12.46 -5.74
N ARG A 343 -7.97 -11.31 -6.00
CA ARG A 343 -9.25 -11.18 -6.72
C ARG A 343 -9.17 -10.10 -7.78
N ILE A 344 -9.73 -10.38 -8.97
CA ILE A 344 -9.75 -9.42 -10.06
C ILE A 344 -10.84 -8.37 -9.86
N LEU A 345 -10.46 -7.12 -10.08
CA LEU A 345 -11.29 -5.93 -10.17
C LEU A 345 -11.24 -5.44 -11.63
N ARG A 346 -12.39 -5.31 -12.29
CA ARG A 346 -12.49 -4.78 -13.67
C ARG A 346 -13.36 -3.54 -13.75
N VAL A 347 -12.94 -2.55 -14.52
CA VAL A 347 -13.79 -1.40 -14.84
C VAL A 347 -14.86 -1.85 -15.84
N GLY A 348 -16.14 -1.64 -15.50
CA GLY A 348 -17.23 -1.89 -16.43
C GLY A 348 -17.20 -0.90 -17.60
N THR A 349 -17.40 -1.41 -18.80
CA THR A 349 -17.51 -0.60 -20.03
C THR A 349 -18.69 0.35 -20.00
#